data_AF-A0A195CA99-F1
#
_entry.id   AF-A0A195CA99-F1
#
_cell.length_a   1.000
_cell.length_b   1.000
_cell.length_c   1.000
_cell.angle_alpha   90.00
_cell.angle_beta   90.00
_cell.angle_gamma   90.00
#
_symmetry.space_group_name_H-M   'P 1'
#
loop_
_entity.id
_entity.type
_entity.pdbx_description
1 polymer ?
#
loop_
_entity_poly.entity_id
_entity_poly.type
_entity_poly.pdbx_seq_one_letter_code
_entity_poly.pdbx_strand_id
1 'polypeptide(L)'
;MRGSSSELLLEASCSQCQSDYDRGHQGRGSGGEHDFHERELRRRKLLELGFGASRRRPPRRTCRQRFNFYATSALAFVATSGGAALLFLVPLYVDPAISTLAADFSPEPVICTTSRREDLAGLFNCTWSSCREGCTSDVYSCTHIYVTYTPWSNVSMKNDTGGRNITANTTADFSTVTAVSSPGDVEAVLLVNIKGCGYPPVVDCKNFTRELGYEGAKFPCHYSRVNGSIVLANYNREAQVATIMHFFAAPFVVTLATSVALCVMHCDCRCTPPPRHPPRGMRRSRGNDLR
;
A
#
# COMPACT_ATOMS: atom_id res chain seq x y z
N MET A 1 -19.86 -18.89 -42.63
CA MET A 1 -20.01 -18.89 -41.16
C MET A 1 -19.26 -17.66 -40.66
N ARG A 2 -19.85 -16.46 -40.60
CA ARG A 2 -20.72 -15.91 -39.53
C ARG A 2 -20.15 -16.08 -38.11
N GLY A 3 -19.95 -14.94 -37.44
CA GLY A 3 -19.81 -14.77 -35.99
C GLY A 3 -18.38 -14.38 -35.56
N SER A 4 -18.14 -13.36 -34.75
CA SER A 4 -19.02 -12.35 -34.16
C SER A 4 -18.16 -11.21 -33.61
N SER A 5 -18.66 -10.00 -33.78
CA SER A 5 -18.17 -8.76 -33.18
C SER A 5 -18.16 -8.82 -31.66
N SER A 6 -17.17 -8.16 -31.04
CA SER A 6 -17.30 -7.34 -29.82
C SER A 6 -15.95 -6.68 -29.52
N GLU A 7 -15.50 -5.73 -30.35
CA GLU A 7 -14.54 -4.73 -29.85
C GLU A 7 -15.37 -3.60 -29.24
N LEU A 8 -15.54 -3.71 -27.93
CA LEU A 8 -15.98 -2.66 -27.03
C LEU A 8 -15.18 -1.39 -27.36
N LEU A 9 -15.89 -0.41 -27.91
CA LEU A 9 -15.47 0.98 -27.90
C LEU A 9 -15.35 1.44 -26.45
N LEU A 10 -14.17 1.28 -25.86
CA LEU A 10 -13.73 2.21 -24.81
C LEU A 10 -13.42 3.52 -25.50
N GLU A 11 -14.46 4.33 -25.59
CA GLU A 11 -14.41 5.75 -25.83
C GLU A 11 -13.52 6.36 -24.73
N ALA A 12 -12.24 6.56 -25.03
CA ALA A 12 -11.38 7.38 -24.22
C ALA A 12 -11.91 8.82 -24.33
N SER A 13 -12.76 9.21 -23.38
CA SER A 13 -13.16 10.59 -23.17
C SER A 13 -11.91 11.46 -23.17
N CYS A 14 -11.79 12.28 -24.21
CA CYS A 14 -10.85 13.38 -24.25
C CYS A 14 -11.45 14.50 -23.37
N SER A 15 -11.42 14.30 -22.06
CA SER A 15 -11.89 15.27 -21.07
C SER A 15 -10.81 16.32 -20.85
N GLN A 16 -10.57 17.23 -21.81
CA GLN A 16 -10.05 18.58 -21.56
C GLN A 16 -9.99 19.42 -22.84
N CYS A 17 -11.14 19.87 -23.34
CA CYS A 17 -11.23 21.09 -24.17
C CYS A 17 -12.60 21.72 -23.91
N GLN A 18 -12.86 22.10 -22.65
CA GLN A 18 -13.98 22.93 -22.28
C GLN A 18 -13.43 24.20 -21.66
N SER A 19 -13.21 25.20 -22.50
CA SER A 19 -13.21 26.59 -22.08
C SER A 19 -13.31 27.47 -23.32
N ASP A 20 -14.19 28.45 -23.19
CA ASP A 20 -14.38 29.61 -24.07
C ASP A 20 -14.89 29.30 -25.47
N TYR A 21 -16.20 29.39 -25.65
CA TYR A 21 -16.78 30.43 -26.51
C TYR A 21 -18.30 30.50 -26.31
N ASP A 22 -18.71 31.68 -25.88
CA ASP A 22 -19.91 32.40 -26.27
C ASP A 22 -21.12 32.54 -25.31
N ARG A 23 -21.20 33.78 -24.85
CA ARG A 23 -22.18 34.43 -23.99
C ARG A 23 -23.29 34.93 -24.92
N GLY A 24 -24.40 34.20 -24.98
CA GLY A 24 -25.55 34.54 -25.83
C GLY A 24 -26.22 35.85 -25.42
N HIS A 25 -26.19 36.83 -26.32
CA HIS A 25 -27.08 37.99 -26.32
C HIS A 25 -28.36 37.69 -27.11
N GLN A 26 -29.48 38.16 -26.56
CA GLN A 26 -30.85 38.10 -27.11
C GLN A 26 -30.99 38.81 -28.47
N GLY A 27 -31.94 38.37 -29.31
CA GLY A 27 -32.44 39.20 -30.42
C GLY A 27 -33.23 38.48 -31.52
N ARG A 28 -34.55 38.49 -31.36
CA ARG A 28 -35.66 38.23 -32.32
C ARG A 28 -35.40 38.56 -33.82
N GLY A 29 -35.89 37.67 -34.70
CA GLY A 29 -36.84 38.05 -35.77
C GLY A 29 -36.39 37.98 -37.24
N SER A 30 -37.09 37.12 -37.99
CA SER A 30 -37.35 37.15 -39.45
C SER A 30 -36.25 36.66 -40.40
N GLY A 31 -36.39 35.41 -40.84
CA GLY A 31 -35.56 34.81 -41.91
C GLY A 31 -35.68 33.28 -42.04
N GLY A 32 -36.77 32.69 -41.55
CA GLY A 32 -36.83 31.26 -41.21
C GLY A 32 -36.74 30.26 -42.37
N GLU A 33 -37.00 30.67 -43.60
CA GLU A 33 -37.11 29.73 -44.73
C GLU A 33 -35.81 29.61 -45.53
N HIS A 34 -35.09 30.73 -45.72
CA HIS A 34 -33.82 30.75 -46.46
C HIS A 34 -32.68 30.12 -45.62
N ASP A 35 -32.71 30.36 -44.30
CA ASP A 35 -31.76 29.78 -43.35
C ASP A 35 -31.93 28.26 -43.21
N PHE A 36 -33.16 27.77 -43.28
CA PHE A 36 -33.46 26.34 -43.21
C PHE A 36 -32.94 25.61 -44.45
N HIS A 37 -33.15 26.21 -45.64
CA HIS A 37 -32.67 25.64 -46.90
C HIS A 37 -31.13 25.61 -46.98
N GLU A 38 -30.45 26.64 -46.47
CA GLU A 38 -28.98 26.70 -46.43
C GLU A 38 -28.38 25.70 -45.42
N ARG A 39 -29.03 25.51 -44.27
CA ARG A 39 -28.65 24.49 -43.26
C ARG A 39 -28.85 23.08 -43.79
N GLU A 40 -29.94 22.82 -44.52
CA GLU A 40 -30.21 21.51 -45.11
C GLU A 40 -29.21 21.20 -46.24
N LEU A 41 -28.82 22.20 -47.04
CA LEU A 41 -27.75 22.07 -48.03
C LEU A 41 -26.38 21.80 -47.37
N ARG A 42 -26.05 22.50 -46.27
CA ARG A 42 -24.82 22.21 -45.50
C ARG A 42 -24.84 20.81 -44.92
N ARG A 43 -25.98 20.34 -44.41
CA ARG A 43 -26.15 18.99 -43.88
C ARG A 43 -25.97 17.93 -44.96
N ARG A 44 -26.51 18.16 -46.16
CA ARG A 44 -26.31 17.29 -47.33
C ARG A 44 -24.85 17.26 -47.78
N LYS A 45 -24.17 18.42 -47.85
CA LYS A 45 -22.73 18.49 -48.15
C LYS A 45 -21.87 17.78 -47.10
N LEU A 46 -22.20 17.91 -45.82
CA LEU A 46 -21.52 17.20 -44.73
C LEU A 46 -21.73 15.69 -44.82
N LEU A 47 -22.94 15.24 -45.17
CA LEU A 47 -23.22 13.82 -45.40
C LEU A 47 -22.45 13.28 -46.61
N GLU A 48 -22.40 14.00 -47.73
CA GLU A 48 -21.60 13.63 -48.90
C GLU A 48 -20.09 13.55 -48.61
N LEU A 49 -19.56 14.48 -47.80
CA LEU A 49 -18.18 14.44 -47.33
C LEU A 49 -17.93 13.30 -46.33
N GLY A 50 -18.95 12.92 -45.54
CA GLY A 50 -18.91 11.79 -44.61
C GLY A 50 -18.84 10.43 -45.31
N PHE A 51 -19.55 10.26 -46.43
CA PHE A 51 -19.51 9.02 -47.22
C PHE A 51 -18.15 8.76 -47.88
N GLY A 52 -17.38 9.82 -48.19
CA GLY A 52 -15.98 9.71 -48.65
C GLY A 52 -14.98 9.43 -47.53
N ALA A 53 -15.29 9.80 -46.28
CA ALA A 53 -14.44 9.54 -45.12
C ALA A 53 -14.53 8.09 -44.61
N SER A 54 -15.68 7.43 -44.82
CA SER A 54 -15.94 6.06 -44.36
C SER A 54 -15.14 4.97 -45.10
N ARG A 55 -14.58 5.27 -46.29
CA ARG A 55 -13.74 4.35 -47.07
C ARG A 55 -12.23 4.49 -46.83
N ARG A 56 -11.81 5.19 -45.78
CA ARG A 56 -10.41 5.09 -45.32
C ARG A 56 -10.22 3.71 -44.71
N ARG A 57 -9.58 2.80 -45.47
CA ARG A 57 -9.04 1.54 -44.92
C ARG A 57 -8.35 1.88 -43.60
N PRO A 58 -8.59 1.14 -42.51
CA PRO A 58 -7.94 1.42 -41.23
C PRO A 58 -6.44 1.58 -41.51
N PRO A 59 -5.80 2.67 -41.04
CA PRO A 59 -4.39 2.89 -41.34
C PRO A 59 -3.64 1.61 -40.99
N ARG A 60 -2.87 1.06 -41.95
CA ARG A 60 -2.02 -0.10 -41.70
C ARG A 60 -1.08 0.30 -40.56
N ARG A 61 -1.45 -0.05 -39.32
CA ARG A 61 -0.61 0.19 -38.15
C ARG A 61 0.72 -0.50 -38.43
N THR A 62 1.79 0.27 -38.51
CA THR A 62 3.14 -0.29 -38.59
C THR A 62 3.37 -1.17 -37.38
N CYS A 63 4.20 -2.22 -37.47
CA CYS A 63 4.47 -3.11 -36.32
C CYS A 63 4.84 -2.32 -35.06
N ARG A 64 5.51 -1.17 -35.22
CA ARG A 64 5.85 -0.23 -34.14
C ARG A 64 4.63 0.40 -33.46
N GLN A 65 3.58 0.76 -34.20
CA GLN A 65 2.34 1.29 -33.61
C GLN A 65 1.54 0.21 -32.88
N ARG A 66 1.55 -1.03 -33.38
CA ARG A 66 0.93 -2.16 -32.66
C ARG A 66 1.69 -2.46 -31.38
N PHE A 67 3.03 -2.51 -31.46
CA PHE A 67 3.89 -2.70 -30.30
C PHE A 67 3.69 -1.62 -29.24
N ASN A 68 3.69 -0.34 -29.64
CA ASN A 68 3.43 0.76 -28.70
C ASN A 68 2.06 0.66 -28.06
N PHE A 69 1.01 0.30 -28.81
CA PHE A 69 -0.34 0.13 -28.27
C PHE A 69 -0.40 -0.98 -27.21
N TYR A 70 0.14 -2.16 -27.52
CA TYR A 70 0.20 -3.27 -26.55
C TYR A 70 1.09 -2.94 -25.34
N ALA A 71 2.21 -2.24 -25.55
CA ALA A 71 3.10 -1.82 -24.48
C ALA A 71 2.42 -0.82 -23.55
N THR A 72 1.73 0.20 -24.08
CA THR A 72 0.96 1.16 -23.28
C THR A 72 -0.12 0.46 -22.45
N SER A 73 -0.91 -0.41 -23.08
CA SER A 73 -1.95 -1.16 -22.38
C SER A 73 -1.37 -2.04 -21.28
N ALA A 74 -0.28 -2.78 -21.55
CA ALA A 74 0.37 -3.62 -20.56
C ALA A 74 0.94 -2.80 -19.39
N LEU A 75 1.64 -1.70 -19.66
CA LEU A 75 2.17 -0.78 -18.65
C LEU A 75 1.05 -0.18 -17.79
N ALA A 76 -0.09 0.18 -18.39
CA ALA A 76 -1.24 0.69 -17.66
C ALA A 76 -1.82 -0.37 -16.72
N PHE A 77 -1.99 -1.62 -17.16
CA PHE A 77 -2.44 -2.71 -16.28
C PHE A 77 -1.46 -2.97 -15.13
N VAL A 78 -0.15 -2.95 -15.40
CA VAL A 78 0.87 -3.11 -14.35
C VAL A 78 0.82 -1.94 -13.36
N ALA A 79 0.66 -0.71 -13.83
CA ALA A 79 0.57 0.47 -12.97
C ALA A 79 -0.70 0.45 -12.10
N THR A 80 -1.86 0.11 -12.67
CA THR A 80 -3.12 0.02 -11.92
C THR A 80 -3.10 -1.12 -10.91
N SER A 81 -2.62 -2.31 -11.29
CA SER A 81 -2.53 -3.46 -10.38
C SER A 81 -1.46 -3.25 -9.29
N GLY A 82 -0.31 -2.68 -9.63
CA GLY A 82 0.75 -2.32 -8.67
C GLY A 82 0.28 -1.25 -7.69
N GLY A 83 -0.40 -0.21 -8.18
CA GLY A 83 -1.02 0.82 -7.34
C GLY A 83 -2.08 0.25 -6.40
N ALA A 84 -2.97 -0.61 -6.90
CA ALA A 84 -3.95 -1.30 -6.07
C ALA A 84 -3.27 -2.18 -5.02
N ALA A 85 -2.25 -2.95 -5.39
CA ALA A 85 -1.49 -3.78 -4.46
C ALA A 85 -0.84 -2.95 -3.35
N LEU A 86 -0.24 -1.79 -3.66
CA LEU A 86 0.34 -0.89 -2.65
C LEU A 86 -0.71 -0.37 -1.66
N LEU A 87 -1.92 -0.02 -2.13
CA LEU A 87 -3.00 0.44 -1.25
C LEU A 87 -3.44 -0.62 -0.23
N PHE A 88 -3.33 -1.91 -0.57
CA PHE A 88 -3.62 -3.01 0.37
C PHE A 88 -2.40 -3.44 1.19
N LEU A 89 -1.21 -3.45 0.60
CA LEU A 89 0.03 -3.87 1.28
C LEU A 89 0.46 -2.88 2.36
N VAL A 90 0.21 -1.58 2.17
CA VAL A 90 0.61 -0.55 3.15
C VAL A 90 -0.13 -0.75 4.49
N PRO A 91 -1.47 -0.75 4.57
CA PRO A 91 -2.15 -0.96 5.86
C PRO A 91 -1.92 -2.36 6.47
N LEU A 92 -1.73 -3.39 5.63
CA LEU A 92 -1.57 -4.76 6.12
C LEU A 92 -0.16 -5.10 6.61
N TYR A 93 0.88 -4.58 5.95
CA TYR A 93 2.27 -4.93 6.25
C TYR A 93 3.12 -3.76 6.76
N VAL A 94 2.89 -2.55 6.24
CA VAL A 94 3.71 -1.38 6.59
C VAL A 94 3.30 -0.81 7.94
N ASP A 95 2.01 -0.73 8.26
CA ASP A 95 1.55 -0.27 9.57
C ASP A 95 2.06 -1.11 10.76
N PRO A 96 1.97 -2.46 10.77
CA PRO A 96 2.55 -3.26 11.84
C PRO A 96 4.09 -3.17 11.88
N ALA A 97 4.74 -3.07 10.72
CA ALA A 97 6.18 -2.93 10.61
C ALA A 97 6.70 -1.61 11.21
N ILE A 98 6.11 -0.49 10.81
CA ILE A 98 6.43 0.84 11.33
C ILE A 98 6.15 0.88 12.83
N SER A 99 5.02 0.34 13.29
CA SER A 99 4.69 0.29 14.71
C SER A 99 5.75 -0.49 15.51
N THR A 100 6.28 -1.59 14.95
CA THR A 100 7.33 -2.39 15.60
C THR A 100 8.66 -1.63 15.66
N LEU A 101 9.04 -0.94 14.57
CA LEU A 101 10.25 -0.12 14.51
C LEU A 101 10.16 1.11 15.45
N ALA A 102 9.01 1.77 15.48
CA ALA A 102 8.77 2.94 16.33
C ALA A 102 8.73 2.59 17.82
N ALA A 103 8.32 1.36 18.17
CA ALA A 103 8.40 0.86 19.54
C ALA A 103 9.84 0.57 19.99
N ASP A 104 10.82 0.52 19.08
CA ASP A 104 12.25 0.38 19.37
C ASP A 104 12.57 -0.74 20.38
N PHE A 105 12.34 -1.98 19.96
CA PHE A 105 12.65 -3.16 20.78
C PHE A 105 14.15 -3.39 20.94
N SER A 106 14.57 -3.82 22.14
CA SER A 106 15.95 -4.23 22.39
C SER A 106 16.31 -5.45 21.53
N PRO A 107 17.42 -5.41 20.76
CA PRO A 107 17.88 -6.57 19.99
C PRO A 107 18.41 -7.68 20.91
N GLU A 108 18.93 -7.32 22.08
CA GLU A 108 19.39 -8.26 23.09
C GLU A 108 18.21 -8.68 23.99
N PRO A 109 17.92 -9.99 24.11
CA PRO A 109 16.83 -10.48 24.93
C PRO A 109 17.19 -10.42 26.43
N VAL A 110 16.17 -10.17 27.25
CA VAL A 110 16.21 -10.31 28.71
C VAL A 110 15.36 -11.50 29.13
N ILE A 111 15.43 -11.90 30.41
CA ILE A 111 14.58 -12.96 30.94
C ILE A 111 13.28 -12.35 31.45
N CYS A 112 12.16 -12.71 30.83
CA CYS A 112 10.83 -12.42 31.34
C CYS A 112 10.35 -13.58 32.20
N THR A 113 9.64 -13.25 33.28
CA THR A 113 8.93 -14.23 34.12
C THR A 113 7.43 -13.93 34.08
N THR A 114 6.60 -14.91 33.72
CA THR A 114 5.14 -14.74 33.74
C THR A 114 4.64 -14.58 35.17
N SER A 115 4.03 -13.44 35.46
CA SER A 115 3.48 -13.12 36.78
C SER A 115 2.09 -13.70 36.94
N ARG A 116 1.21 -13.48 35.95
CA ARG A 116 -0.16 -14.00 35.93
C ARG A 116 -0.71 -14.11 34.52
N ARG A 117 -1.76 -14.93 34.38
CA ARG A 117 -2.58 -15.04 33.17
C ARG A 117 -4.04 -14.87 33.52
N GLU A 118 -4.74 -14.06 32.73
CA GLU A 118 -6.17 -13.83 32.86
C GLU A 118 -6.84 -14.18 31.52
N ASP A 119 -7.86 -15.04 31.56
CA ASP A 119 -8.70 -15.34 30.41
C ASP A 119 -10.03 -14.59 30.59
N LEU A 120 -10.27 -13.60 29.73
CA LEU A 120 -11.43 -12.73 29.80
C LEU A 120 -12.40 -13.01 28.65
N ALA A 121 -13.67 -12.71 28.88
CA ALA A 121 -14.72 -12.76 27.87
C ALA A 121 -15.56 -11.48 27.87
N GLY A 122 -16.10 -11.15 26.70
CA GLY A 122 -16.90 -9.96 26.43
C GLY A 122 -16.14 -8.88 25.65
N LEU A 123 -16.88 -8.17 24.80
CA LEU A 123 -16.32 -7.17 23.88
C LEU A 123 -15.60 -6.02 24.61
N PHE A 124 -16.10 -5.59 25.77
CA PHE A 124 -15.52 -4.48 26.54
C PHE A 124 -14.31 -4.85 27.40
N ASN A 125 -14.16 -6.13 27.75
CA ASN A 125 -13.04 -6.61 28.56
C ASN A 125 -11.82 -6.96 27.70
N CYS A 126 -12.02 -7.17 26.40
CA CYS A 126 -11.00 -7.56 25.44
C CYS A 126 -10.54 -6.40 24.56
N THR A 127 -10.07 -5.32 25.20
CA THR A 127 -9.47 -4.18 24.48
C THR A 127 -8.11 -4.53 23.85
N TRP A 128 -7.44 -5.55 24.38
CA TRP A 128 -6.20 -6.12 23.84
C TRP A 128 -6.18 -7.65 24.06
N SER A 129 -5.18 -8.32 23.51
CA SER A 129 -4.93 -9.74 23.77
C SER A 129 -3.44 -10.03 23.57
N SER A 130 -2.87 -10.89 24.42
CA SER A 130 -1.49 -11.36 24.27
C SER A 130 -1.31 -12.19 22.99
N CYS A 131 -2.31 -13.00 22.65
CA CYS A 131 -2.33 -13.73 21.39
C CYS A 131 -3.77 -13.87 20.90
N ARG A 132 -3.96 -13.73 19.59
CA ARG A 132 -5.24 -13.94 18.92
C ARG A 132 -5.06 -14.53 17.54
N GLU A 133 -5.87 -15.55 17.23
CA GLU A 133 -6.02 -16.04 15.86
C GLU A 133 -7.02 -15.14 15.10
N GLY A 134 -6.53 -14.48 14.06
CA GLY A 134 -7.27 -13.50 13.26
C GLY A 134 -7.13 -12.06 13.74
N CYS A 135 -6.70 -11.17 12.85
CA CYS A 135 -6.56 -9.74 13.15
C CYS A 135 -7.79 -8.90 12.76
N THR A 136 -8.71 -9.46 11.96
CA THR A 136 -9.85 -8.71 11.39
C THR A 136 -11.21 -9.13 11.95
N SER A 137 -11.26 -10.14 12.82
CA SER A 137 -12.51 -10.59 13.46
C SER A 137 -12.84 -9.71 14.68
N ASP A 138 -14.04 -9.82 15.23
CA ASP A 138 -14.39 -9.27 16.55
C ASP A 138 -13.97 -10.23 17.67
N VAL A 139 -13.50 -9.70 18.80
CA VAL A 139 -13.05 -10.49 19.96
C VAL A 139 -14.13 -10.56 21.01
N TYR A 140 -14.53 -11.78 21.36
CA TYR A 140 -15.37 -12.04 22.54
C TYR A 140 -14.64 -12.80 23.65
N SER A 141 -13.45 -13.35 23.38
CA SER A 141 -12.60 -13.99 24.39
C SER A 141 -11.13 -13.68 24.11
N CYS A 142 -10.40 -13.26 25.13
CA CYS A 142 -9.01 -12.84 25.04
C CYS A 142 -8.21 -13.38 26.22
N THR A 143 -6.90 -13.54 26.01
CA THR A 143 -5.97 -13.97 27.07
C THR A 143 -4.99 -12.84 27.30
N HIS A 144 -4.90 -12.38 28.54
CA HIS A 144 -3.92 -11.40 29.00
C HIS A 144 -2.82 -12.13 29.78
N ILE A 145 -1.59 -11.99 29.32
CA ILE A 145 -0.40 -12.55 29.95
C ILE A 145 0.45 -11.38 30.43
N TYR A 146 0.63 -11.31 31.74
CA TYR A 146 1.47 -10.32 32.39
C TYR A 146 2.79 -10.97 32.77
N VAL A 147 3.88 -10.24 32.56
CA VAL A 147 5.23 -10.68 32.83
C VAL A 147 6.00 -9.62 33.59
N THR A 148 6.98 -10.03 34.36
CA THR A 148 7.96 -9.15 34.99
C THR A 148 9.33 -9.38 34.37
N TYR A 149 10.07 -8.30 34.16
CA TYR A 149 11.44 -8.37 33.65
C TYR A 149 12.31 -7.27 34.24
N THR A 150 13.61 -7.50 34.28
CA THR A 150 14.60 -6.49 34.64
C THR A 150 15.24 -5.93 33.38
N PRO A 151 15.09 -4.61 33.07
CA PRO A 151 15.73 -4.01 31.92
C PRO A 151 17.26 -4.03 32.08
N TRP A 152 17.97 -4.00 30.96
CA TRP A 152 19.42 -3.88 30.98
C TRP A 152 19.82 -2.54 31.58
N SER A 153 20.49 -2.56 32.73
CA SER A 153 21.05 -1.36 33.36
C SER A 153 22.56 -1.52 33.57
N ASN A 154 23.32 -0.43 33.43
CA ASN A 154 24.78 -0.41 33.64
C ASN A 154 25.20 -0.82 35.06
N VAL A 155 24.26 -0.98 35.99
CA VAL A 155 24.48 -1.49 37.35
C VAL A 155 24.65 -3.01 37.36
N SER A 156 24.05 -3.73 36.40
CA SER A 156 24.13 -5.19 36.29
C SER A 156 25.58 -5.69 36.06
N MET A 157 26.42 -4.89 35.39
CA MET A 157 27.84 -5.22 35.16
C MET A 157 28.75 -5.03 36.39
N LYS A 158 28.31 -4.38 37.46
CA LYS A 158 29.20 -4.09 38.61
C LYS A 158 29.24 -5.21 39.66
N ASN A 159 28.33 -6.18 39.60
CA ASN A 159 28.27 -7.25 40.59
C ASN A 159 29.20 -8.44 40.30
N ASP A 160 29.73 -8.58 39.08
CA ASP A 160 30.61 -9.73 38.74
C ASP A 160 32.10 -9.46 38.93
N THR A 161 32.51 -8.29 39.45
CA THR A 161 33.92 -8.00 39.79
C THR A 161 34.14 -7.53 41.24
N GLY A 162 33.12 -7.63 42.09
CA GLY A 162 33.12 -7.17 43.47
C GLY A 162 33.27 -8.28 44.51
N GLY A 163 34.17 -9.24 44.30
CA GLY A 163 34.53 -10.19 45.35
C GLY A 163 35.28 -9.50 46.49
N ARG A 164 34.57 -8.97 47.50
CA ARG A 164 35.16 -8.63 48.79
C ARG A 164 34.16 -8.55 49.95
N ASN A 165 34.16 -9.61 50.75
CA ASN A 165 34.03 -9.68 52.21
C ASN A 165 33.14 -8.64 52.91
N ILE A 166 31.91 -9.03 53.26
CA ILE A 166 31.27 -8.49 54.48
C ILE A 166 30.67 -9.66 55.27
N THR A 167 31.24 -9.84 56.45
CA THR A 167 30.88 -10.74 57.55
C THR A 167 29.37 -10.83 57.79
N ALA A 168 28.85 -12.05 57.70
CA ALA A 168 27.53 -12.42 58.16
C ALA A 168 27.47 -12.37 59.69
N ASN A 169 26.83 -11.33 60.24
CA ASN A 169 26.26 -11.38 61.58
C ASN A 169 24.74 -11.46 61.45
N THR A 170 24.23 -12.62 61.86
CA THR A 170 22.90 -12.92 62.41
C THR A 170 21.93 -11.75 62.63
N THR A 171 20.75 -11.83 62.02
CA THR A 171 19.48 -12.16 62.70
C THR A 171 18.45 -12.55 61.65
N ALA A 172 18.08 -13.83 61.61
CA ALA A 172 16.95 -14.32 60.83
C ALA A 172 15.67 -13.93 61.56
N ASP A 173 14.91 -13.01 60.99
CA ASP A 173 13.50 -12.85 61.32
C ASP A 173 12.68 -13.43 60.17
N PHE A 174 11.88 -14.43 60.51
CA PHE A 174 11.01 -15.17 59.61
C PHE A 174 9.60 -14.64 59.85
N SER A 175 9.05 -13.88 58.91
CA SER A 175 7.61 -13.87 58.60
C SER A 175 7.29 -12.94 57.43
N THR A 176 6.31 -13.37 56.63
CA THR A 176 5.70 -12.70 55.46
C THR A 176 6.51 -12.71 54.17
N VAL A 177 6.37 -13.84 53.45
CA VAL A 177 6.56 -13.90 51.99
C VAL A 177 5.45 -13.07 51.33
N THR A 178 5.62 -11.75 51.31
CA THR A 178 5.15 -10.93 50.19
C THR A 178 6.24 -11.02 49.14
N ALA A 179 5.87 -11.40 47.91
CA ALA A 179 6.76 -11.29 46.76
C ALA A 179 7.08 -9.80 46.55
N VAL A 180 8.09 -9.31 47.26
CA VAL A 180 8.64 -7.98 47.09
C VAL A 180 9.41 -8.03 45.78
N SER A 181 8.79 -7.46 44.74
CA SER A 181 9.43 -7.14 43.47
C SER A 181 10.78 -6.51 43.77
N SER A 182 11.85 -7.04 43.19
CA SER A 182 13.16 -6.39 43.34
C SER A 182 13.07 -4.95 42.83
N PRO A 183 13.90 -4.01 43.32
CA PRO A 183 13.83 -2.59 42.99
C PRO A 183 14.07 -2.22 41.50
N GLY A 184 14.04 -3.19 40.59
CA GLY A 184 14.18 -3.03 39.14
C GLY A 184 13.27 -3.94 38.31
N ASP A 185 12.32 -4.64 38.92
CA ASP A 185 11.37 -5.49 38.18
C ASP A 185 10.23 -4.64 37.60
N VAL A 186 10.16 -4.57 36.27
CA VAL A 186 9.11 -3.86 35.53
C VAL A 186 8.03 -4.86 35.11
N GLU A 187 6.77 -4.52 35.39
CA GLU A 187 5.62 -5.28 34.89
C GLU A 187 5.25 -4.85 33.45
N ALA A 188 5.03 -5.83 32.59
CA ALA A 188 4.68 -5.63 31.19
C ALA A 188 3.65 -6.65 30.70
N VAL A 189 2.99 -6.32 29.59
CA VAL A 189 2.14 -7.25 28.86
C VAL A 189 2.97 -7.99 27.82
N LEU A 190 2.81 -9.31 27.78
CA LEU A 190 3.42 -10.15 26.77
C LEU A 190 2.54 -10.19 25.53
N LEU A 191 3.09 -9.90 24.35
CA LEU A 191 2.39 -10.10 23.09
C LEU A 191 3.15 -11.05 22.16
N VAL A 192 2.38 -11.82 21.38
CA VAL A 192 2.91 -12.68 20.31
C VAL A 192 3.57 -11.85 19.19
N ASN A 193 3.09 -10.62 18.98
CA ASN A 193 3.67 -9.58 18.13
C ASN A 193 3.10 -8.20 18.52
N ILE A 194 3.54 -7.11 17.89
CA ILE A 194 3.08 -5.74 18.22
C ILE A 194 1.56 -5.54 18.10
N LYS A 195 0.86 -6.37 17.33
CA LYS A 195 -0.61 -6.32 17.16
C LYS A 195 -1.34 -7.28 18.11
N GLY A 196 -0.64 -8.24 18.73
CA GLY A 196 -1.23 -9.29 19.55
C GLY A 196 -2.06 -10.33 18.78
N CYS A 197 -1.97 -10.37 17.44
CA CYS A 197 -2.80 -11.22 16.60
C CYS A 197 -2.05 -11.76 15.36
N GLY A 198 -2.50 -12.88 14.80
CA GLY A 198 -2.01 -13.40 13.53
C GLY A 198 -2.80 -14.60 13.04
N TYR A 199 -2.35 -15.23 11.96
CA TYR A 199 -3.02 -16.40 11.37
C TYR A 199 -2.08 -17.63 11.40
N PRO A 200 -2.60 -18.83 11.66
CA PRO A 200 -1.82 -20.06 11.54
C PRO A 200 -1.27 -20.25 10.11
N PRO A 201 -0.06 -20.84 9.95
CA PRO A 201 0.80 -21.43 10.97
C PRO A 201 1.77 -20.44 11.65
N VAL A 202 1.77 -19.17 11.25
CA VAL A 202 2.74 -18.17 11.74
C VAL A 202 2.48 -17.82 13.21
N VAL A 203 1.22 -17.85 13.62
CA VAL A 203 0.80 -17.64 15.02
C VAL A 203 -0.04 -18.84 15.46
N ASP A 204 0.37 -19.48 16.56
CA ASP A 204 -0.36 -20.55 17.26
C ASP A 204 -0.60 -20.10 18.71
N CYS A 205 -1.81 -19.63 18.98
CA CYS A 205 -2.14 -19.12 20.31
C CYS A 205 -2.30 -20.22 21.34
N LYS A 206 -2.64 -21.45 20.93
CA LYS A 206 -2.71 -22.58 21.87
C LYS A 206 -1.33 -22.91 22.39
N ASN A 207 -0.32 -22.96 21.52
CA ASN A 207 1.02 -23.25 21.96
C ASN A 207 1.64 -22.09 22.75
N PHE A 208 1.47 -20.86 22.25
CA PHE A 208 1.95 -19.65 22.91
C PHE A 208 1.47 -19.54 24.36
N THR A 209 0.16 -19.68 24.58
CA THR A 209 -0.44 -19.57 25.90
C THR A 209 -0.06 -20.75 26.81
N ARG A 210 0.18 -21.95 26.24
CA ARG A 210 0.61 -23.13 27.01
C ARG A 210 2.07 -23.05 27.45
N GLU A 211 2.96 -22.53 26.60
CA GLU A 211 4.40 -22.49 26.85
C GLU A 211 4.84 -21.23 27.62
N LEU A 212 4.15 -20.11 27.43
CA LEU A 212 4.55 -18.81 28.01
C LEU A 212 3.53 -18.28 29.02
N GLY A 213 2.30 -18.79 29.01
CA GLY A 213 1.21 -18.25 29.82
C GLY A 213 1.00 -18.92 31.18
N TYR A 214 1.83 -19.87 31.60
CA TYR A 214 1.77 -20.42 32.96
C TYR A 214 2.54 -19.54 33.95
N GLU A 215 2.02 -19.40 35.17
CA GLU A 215 2.66 -18.59 36.20
C GLU A 215 4.06 -19.13 36.56
N GLY A 216 5.05 -18.23 36.59
CA GLY A 216 6.45 -18.60 36.79
C GLY A 216 7.20 -19.07 35.54
N ALA A 217 6.58 -19.08 34.35
CA ALA A 217 7.27 -19.36 33.10
C ALA A 217 8.41 -18.37 32.86
N LYS A 218 9.61 -18.87 32.55
CA LYS A 218 10.79 -18.05 32.26
C LYS A 218 11.24 -18.26 30.82
N PHE A 219 11.37 -17.18 30.07
CA PHE A 219 11.74 -17.25 28.66
C PHE A 219 12.46 -15.96 28.22
N PRO A 220 13.29 -16.02 27.16
CA PRO A 220 13.89 -14.83 26.58
C PRO A 220 12.80 -13.96 25.94
N CYS A 221 12.86 -12.66 26.18
CA CYS A 221 11.90 -11.69 25.66
C CYS A 221 12.59 -10.38 25.29
N HIS A 222 11.96 -9.60 24.43
CA HIS A 222 12.44 -8.30 23.96
C HIS A 222 11.49 -7.21 24.45
N TYR A 223 12.00 -6.29 25.26
CA TYR A 223 11.24 -5.15 25.74
C TYR A 223 11.41 -3.94 24.83
N SER A 224 10.37 -3.10 24.77
CA SER A 224 10.43 -1.82 24.06
C SER A 224 11.19 -0.80 24.91
N ARG A 225 12.18 -0.12 24.30
CA ARG A 225 12.92 0.97 24.97
C ARG A 225 12.08 2.25 25.10
N VAL A 226 11.08 2.41 24.25
CA VAL A 226 10.16 3.56 24.26
C VAL A 226 9.03 3.33 25.26
N ASN A 227 8.47 2.13 25.31
CA ASN A 227 7.37 1.76 26.19
C ASN A 227 7.67 0.42 26.90
N GLY A 228 8.25 0.50 28.11
CA GLY A 228 8.59 -0.68 28.91
C GLY A 228 7.41 -1.53 29.37
N SER A 229 6.16 -1.10 29.16
CA SER A 229 4.97 -1.91 29.49
C SER A 229 4.67 -3.02 28.47
N ILE A 230 5.45 -3.13 27.38
CA ILE A 230 5.20 -4.10 26.30
C ILE A 230 6.46 -4.92 26.03
N VAL A 231 6.30 -6.24 25.94
CA VAL A 231 7.36 -7.16 25.54
C VAL A 231 6.89 -8.18 24.51
N LEU A 232 7.82 -8.64 23.67
CA LEU A 232 7.60 -9.70 22.68
C LEU A 232 8.45 -10.92 23.01
N ALA A 233 7.87 -12.12 22.90
CA ALA A 233 8.60 -13.38 23.10
C ALA A 233 9.60 -13.67 21.97
N ASN A 234 9.24 -13.34 20.74
CA ASN A 234 10.07 -13.60 19.57
C ASN A 234 10.13 -12.35 18.69
N TYR A 235 11.29 -11.70 18.67
CA TYR A 235 11.55 -10.53 17.84
C TYR A 235 12.80 -10.77 17.00
N ASN A 236 12.62 -10.87 15.68
CA ASN A 236 13.73 -10.96 14.73
C ASN A 236 13.71 -9.73 13.82
N ARG A 237 14.54 -8.75 14.17
CA ARG A 237 14.68 -7.47 13.46
C ARG A 237 15.07 -7.67 11.99
N GLU A 238 15.99 -8.58 11.69
CA GLU A 238 16.54 -8.77 10.35
C GLU A 238 15.53 -9.41 9.40
N ALA A 239 14.79 -10.43 9.88
CA ALA A 239 13.77 -11.09 9.08
C ALA A 239 12.59 -10.15 8.75
N GLN A 240 12.17 -9.33 9.71
CA GLN A 240 11.10 -8.35 9.49
C GLN A 240 11.53 -7.26 8.51
N VAL A 241 12.73 -6.68 8.68
CA VAL A 241 13.25 -5.63 7.78
C VAL A 241 13.42 -6.15 6.35
N ALA A 242 13.95 -7.36 6.14
CA ALA A 242 14.12 -7.93 4.82
C ALA A 242 12.77 -8.14 4.10
N THR A 243 11.76 -8.60 4.84
CA THR A 243 10.39 -8.77 4.35
C THR A 243 9.81 -7.41 3.95
N ILE A 244 9.88 -6.40 4.82
CA ILE A 244 9.39 -5.05 4.54
C ILE A 244 10.07 -4.49 3.28
N MET A 245 11.39 -4.61 3.18
CA MET A 245 12.15 -4.13 2.02
C MET A 245 11.68 -4.77 0.71
N HIS A 246 11.53 -6.10 0.68
CA HIS A 246 11.11 -6.79 -0.55
C HIS A 246 9.65 -6.52 -0.92
N PHE A 247 8.73 -6.61 0.04
CA PHE A 247 7.29 -6.50 -0.24
C PHE A 247 6.81 -5.06 -0.45
N PHE A 248 7.51 -4.05 0.07
CA PHE A 248 7.17 -2.64 -0.16
C PHE A 248 8.01 -2.01 -1.27
N ALA A 249 9.34 -2.15 -1.21
CA ALA A 249 10.21 -1.42 -2.14
C ALA A 249 10.05 -1.94 -3.57
N ALA A 250 9.89 -3.25 -3.78
CA ALA A 250 9.76 -3.79 -5.14
C ALA A 250 8.46 -3.33 -5.83
N PRO A 251 7.25 -3.46 -5.25
CA PRO A 251 6.04 -2.94 -5.88
C PRO A 251 6.03 -1.41 -6.03
N PHE A 252 6.64 -0.68 -5.08
CA PHE A 252 6.78 0.77 -5.16
C PHE A 252 7.66 1.20 -6.34
N VAL A 253 8.86 0.62 -6.47
CA VAL A 253 9.78 0.92 -7.56
C VAL A 253 9.18 0.54 -8.92
N VAL A 254 8.53 -0.63 -9.02
CA VAL A 254 7.87 -1.05 -10.26
C VAL A 254 6.73 -0.11 -10.64
N THR A 255 5.89 0.30 -9.69
CA THR A 255 4.77 1.23 -9.95
C THR A 255 5.28 2.61 -10.37
N LEU A 256 6.34 3.10 -9.73
CA LEU A 256 6.95 4.39 -10.08
C LEU A 256 7.64 4.34 -11.44
N ALA A 257 8.42 3.29 -11.73
CA ALA A 257 9.07 3.13 -13.02
C ALA A 257 8.06 3.00 -14.17
N THR A 258 6.97 2.25 -13.97
CA THR A 258 5.90 2.11 -14.98
C THR A 258 5.12 3.41 -15.18
N SER A 259 4.87 4.20 -14.12
CA SER A 259 4.24 5.52 -14.26
C SER A 259 5.12 6.49 -15.06
N VAL A 260 6.42 6.56 -14.74
CA VAL A 260 7.40 7.38 -15.47
C VAL A 260 7.48 6.97 -16.94
N ALA A 261 7.53 5.67 -17.23
CA ALA A 261 7.55 5.17 -18.60
C ALA A 261 6.28 5.53 -19.39
N LEU A 262 5.10 5.45 -18.77
CA LEU A 262 3.85 5.91 -19.37
C LEU A 262 3.86 7.41 -19.62
N CYS A 263 4.36 8.20 -18.66
CA CYS A 263 4.50 9.65 -18.80
C CYS A 263 5.40 9.99 -20.00
N VAL A 264 6.60 9.42 -20.12
CA VAL A 264 7.51 9.67 -21.25
C VAL A 264 6.86 9.27 -22.57
N MET A 265 6.26 8.07 -22.64
CA MET A 265 5.62 7.57 -23.86
C MET A 265 4.45 8.44 -24.31
N HIS A 266 3.69 9.04 -23.39
CA HIS A 266 2.58 9.94 -23.71
C HIS A 266 3.01 11.39 -23.95
N CYS A 267 4.04 11.87 -23.27
CA CYS A 267 4.66 13.17 -23.54
C CYS A 267 5.29 13.20 -24.94
N ASP A 268 6.00 12.15 -25.36
CA ASP A 268 6.57 12.03 -26.71
C ASP A 268 5.48 11.98 -27.80
N CYS A 269 4.32 11.37 -27.50
CA CYS A 269 3.19 11.35 -28.42
C CYS A 269 2.51 12.72 -28.59
N ARG A 270 2.57 13.60 -27.58
CA ARG A 270 1.99 14.96 -27.65
C ARG A 270 2.84 15.92 -28.49
N CYS A 271 4.11 15.61 -28.73
CA CYS A 271 5.05 16.48 -29.44
C CYS A 271 5.22 16.18 -30.94
N THR A 272 4.40 15.30 -31.56
CA THR A 272 4.46 15.12 -33.03
C THR A 272 3.64 16.23 -33.71
N PRO A 273 4.26 17.24 -34.37
CA PRO A 273 3.51 18.25 -35.10
C PRO A 273 2.70 17.58 -36.21
N PRO A 274 1.45 18.02 -36.47
CA PRO A 274 0.66 17.47 -37.57
C PRO A 274 1.43 17.63 -38.89
N PRO A 275 1.41 16.62 -39.79
CA PRO A 275 2.09 16.73 -41.07
C PRO A 275 1.56 17.97 -41.80
N ARG A 276 2.45 18.93 -42.08
CA ARG A 276 2.14 20.09 -42.90
C ARG A 276 1.75 19.56 -44.28
N HIS A 277 0.46 19.57 -44.59
CA HIS A 277 -0.01 19.33 -45.94
C HIS A 277 0.64 20.38 -46.85
N PRO A 278 1.36 19.99 -47.93
CA PRO A 278 1.83 20.96 -48.89
C PRO A 278 0.60 21.65 -49.50
N PRO A 279 0.61 22.99 -49.66
CA PRO A 279 -0.49 23.66 -50.35
C PRO A 279 -0.61 23.06 -51.74
N ARG A 280 -1.81 22.58 -52.07
CA ARG A 280 -2.17 22.09 -53.40
C ARG A 280 -1.80 23.18 -54.39
N GLY A 281 -0.70 22.98 -55.12
CA GLY A 281 -0.22 23.91 -56.12
C GLY A 281 -1.32 24.19 -57.14
N MET A 282 -1.72 25.46 -57.22
CA MET A 282 -2.55 26.01 -58.27
C MET A 282 -1.91 25.62 -59.62
N ARG A 283 -2.60 24.81 -60.41
CA ARG A 283 -2.15 24.34 -61.72
C ARG A 283 -2.00 25.57 -62.63
N ARG A 284 -0.76 26.02 -62.84
CA ARG A 284 -0.41 27.11 -63.77
C ARG A 284 -0.76 26.64 -65.19
N SER A 285 -1.76 27.26 -65.80
CA SER A 285 -2.11 27.03 -67.20
C SER A 285 -0.96 27.58 -68.06
N ARG A 286 -0.19 26.68 -68.68
CA ARG A 286 0.87 27.01 -69.64
C ARG A 286 0.28 26.75 -71.02
N GLY A 287 -0.33 27.77 -71.59
CA GLY A 287 -0.68 27.78 -73.01
C GLY A 287 0.60 27.94 -73.81
N ASN A 288 0.85 26.99 -74.71
CA ASN A 288 1.69 27.15 -75.87
C ASN A 288 0.96 26.45 -77.00
N ASP A 289 0.61 27.19 -78.06
CA ASP A 289 0.74 26.67 -79.42
C ASP A 289 1.01 27.84 -80.37
N LEU A 290 2.15 27.72 -81.06
CA LEU A 290 2.54 28.45 -82.25
C LEU A 290 1.90 27.73 -83.44
N ARG A 291 1.06 28.42 -84.22
CA ARG A 291 1.12 28.40 -85.69
C ARG A 291 0.38 29.60 -86.28
#